data_AF-A0A1E4M9Q1-F1
#
_entry.id   AF-A0A1E4M9Q1-F1
#
_cell.length_a   1.000
_cell.length_b   1.000
_cell.length_c   1.000
_cell.angle_alpha   90.00
_cell.angle_beta   90.00
_cell.angle_gamma   90.00
#
_symmetry.space_group_name_H-M   'P 1'
#
loop_
_entity.id
_entity.type
_entity.pdbx_description
1 polymer ?
#
loop_
_entity_poly.entity_id
_entity_poly.type
_entity_poly.pdbx_seq_one_letter_code
_entity_poly.pdbx_strand_id
1 'polypeptide(L)'
;MTFGHTGFGTPDPSYGFDGPLDARKTTLAQALEGMWGKTFRYLYDFGDAWEHSVKIQGIAPADPNIGYPRLLDATVMQPPEDSGGPWGYAEKLEALADPAHEYHEEALDALGDDHDPNAQPNIDMIHASFAALAKKWAPRTRKAN
;
A
#
# COMPACT_ATOMS: atom_id res chain seq x y z
N MET A 1 9.27 3.38 -3.60
CA MET A 1 8.63 4.66 -3.20
C MET A 1 9.48 5.82 -3.69
N THR A 2 8.87 6.90 -4.13
CA THR A 2 9.61 8.02 -4.75
C THR A 2 9.23 9.34 -4.11
N PHE A 3 10.21 10.01 -3.50
CA PHE A 3 10.06 11.35 -2.92
C PHE A 3 10.74 12.37 -3.84
N GLY A 4 9.96 13.20 -4.54
CA GLY A 4 10.50 14.08 -5.58
C GLY A 4 11.15 13.27 -6.71
N HIS A 5 12.45 13.44 -6.93
CA HIS A 5 13.23 12.68 -7.92
C HIS A 5 13.98 11.48 -7.31
N THR A 6 13.85 11.24 -6.01
CA THR A 6 14.61 10.19 -5.31
C THR A 6 13.74 8.96 -5.06
N GLY A 7 14.10 7.85 -5.70
CA GLY A 7 13.47 6.54 -5.49
C GLY A 7 14.16 5.75 -4.36
N PHE A 8 13.37 5.05 -3.56
CA PHE A 8 13.81 4.07 -2.56
C PHE A 8 13.11 2.73 -2.81
N GLY A 9 13.87 1.63 -2.75
CA GLY A 9 13.39 0.29 -3.06
C GLY A 9 14.45 -0.77 -2.81
N THR A 10 14.21 -1.98 -3.32
CA THR A 10 15.23 -3.03 -3.35
C THR A 10 16.08 -2.81 -4.60
N PRO A 11 17.38 -2.50 -4.48
CA PRO A 11 18.23 -2.35 -5.65
C PRO A 11 18.40 -3.70 -6.35
N ASP A 12 18.27 -3.72 -7.67
CA ASP A 12 18.57 -4.89 -8.49
C ASP A 12 19.84 -4.61 -9.32
N PRO A 13 20.96 -5.30 -9.03
CA PRO A 13 22.22 -5.11 -9.75
C PRO A 13 22.15 -5.47 -11.25
N SER A 14 21.14 -6.24 -11.67
CA SER A 14 21.01 -6.70 -13.06
C SER A 14 20.48 -5.63 -14.03
N TYR A 15 19.86 -4.57 -13.52
CA TYR A 15 19.15 -3.58 -14.33
C TYR A 15 20.04 -2.49 -14.96
N GLY A 16 21.35 -2.46 -14.70
CA GLY A 16 22.30 -1.61 -15.43
C GLY A 16 22.18 -0.09 -15.24
N PHE A 17 21.15 0.40 -14.52
CA PHE A 17 21.02 1.79 -14.08
C PHE A 17 21.29 1.89 -12.57
N ASP A 18 21.65 3.10 -12.10
CA ASP A 18 21.66 3.41 -10.66
C ASP A 18 20.21 3.32 -10.16
N GLY A 19 19.87 2.12 -9.66
CA GLY A 19 18.57 1.74 -9.12
C GLY A 19 18.06 2.68 -8.04
N PRO A 20 16.85 2.43 -7.50
CA PRO A 20 16.42 3.16 -6.32
C PRO A 20 17.42 2.97 -5.18
N LEU A 21 17.54 3.98 -4.31
CA LEU A 21 18.33 3.86 -3.08
C LEU A 21 17.82 2.68 -2.25
N ASP A 22 18.74 1.96 -1.59
CA ASP A 22 18.37 0.80 -0.76
C ASP A 22 17.48 1.22 0.40
N ALA A 23 16.19 0.84 0.33
CA ALA A 23 15.19 1.19 1.33
C ALA A 23 15.54 0.61 2.72
N ARG A 24 16.35 -0.45 2.80
CA ARG A 24 16.78 -1.05 4.07
C ARG A 24 17.84 -0.20 4.80
N LYS A 25 18.49 0.71 4.08
CA LYS A 25 19.55 1.59 4.62
C LYS A 25 19.04 2.99 4.96
N THR A 26 17.76 3.27 4.72
CA THR A 26 17.13 4.57 4.98
C THR A 26 15.95 4.38 5.90
N THR A 27 15.90 5.15 6.99
CA THR A 27 14.71 5.16 7.84
C THR A 27 13.59 5.98 7.21
N LEU A 28 12.34 5.67 7.53
CA LEU A 28 11.20 6.48 7.08
C LEU A 28 11.34 7.95 7.55
N ALA A 29 11.87 8.19 8.75
CA ALA A 29 12.11 9.53 9.25
C ALA A 29 13.08 10.34 8.37
N GLN A 30 14.17 9.72 7.91
CA GLN A 30 15.12 10.34 6.98
C GLN A 30 14.48 10.60 5.61
N ALA A 31 13.71 9.64 5.09
CA ALA A 31 13.04 9.79 3.80
C ALA A 31 11.93 10.87 3.82
N LEU A 32 11.32 11.12 4.98
CA LEU A 32 10.27 12.12 5.16
C LEU A 32 10.77 13.51 5.57
N GLU A 33 12.08 13.72 5.69
CA GLU A 33 12.64 15.02 6.03
C GLU A 33 12.22 16.07 4.98
N GLY A 34 11.58 17.15 5.43
CA GLY A 34 11.04 18.19 4.52
C GLY A 34 9.85 17.74 3.66
N MET A 35 9.21 16.61 3.97
CA MET A 35 8.03 16.09 3.25
C MET A 35 6.69 16.47 3.89
N TRP A 36 6.67 17.32 4.92
CA TRP A 36 5.43 17.82 5.52
C TRP A 36 4.51 18.42 4.43
N GLY A 37 3.26 17.98 4.41
CA GLY A 37 2.23 18.48 3.49
C GLY A 37 2.41 18.02 2.04
N LYS A 38 3.44 17.22 1.74
CA LYS A 38 3.72 16.70 0.41
C LYS A 38 3.10 15.31 0.22
N THR A 39 2.88 14.98 -1.04
CA THR A 39 2.46 13.65 -1.49
C THR A 39 3.62 12.97 -2.19
N PHE A 40 3.81 11.68 -1.95
CA PHE A 40 4.76 10.83 -2.66
C PHE A 40 4.04 9.62 -3.26
N ARG A 41 4.69 8.97 -4.22
CA ARG A 41 4.11 7.81 -4.92
C ARG A 41 4.81 6.52 -4.53
N TYR A 42 4.04 5.46 -4.38
CA TYR A 42 4.53 4.13 -4.06
C TYR A 42 4.03 3.14 -5.11
N LEU A 43 4.94 2.73 -5.99
CA LEU A 43 4.71 1.63 -6.91
C LEU A 43 4.81 0.31 -6.13
N TYR A 44 3.70 -0.42 -6.11
CA TYR A 44 3.54 -1.76 -5.57
C TYR A 44 3.31 -2.71 -6.73
N ASP A 45 3.82 -3.94 -6.62
CA ASP A 45 3.78 -4.97 -7.65
C ASP A 45 4.33 -4.50 -9.01
N PHE A 46 5.55 -4.93 -9.35
CA PHE A 46 6.15 -4.53 -10.63
C PHE A 46 5.55 -5.24 -11.85
N GLY A 47 4.72 -6.27 -11.65
CA GLY A 47 3.93 -6.88 -12.73
C GLY A 47 2.74 -6.00 -13.08
N ASP A 48 1.90 -5.71 -12.08
CA ASP A 48 0.64 -4.98 -12.25
C ASP A 48 0.78 -3.45 -12.19
N ALA A 49 1.91 -2.95 -11.69
CA ALA A 49 2.24 -1.53 -11.59
C ALA A 49 1.21 -0.69 -10.81
N TRP A 50 0.73 -1.21 -9.68
CA TRP A 50 -0.16 -0.47 -8.78
C TRP A 50 0.54 0.76 -8.19
N GLU A 51 0.00 1.97 -8.42
CA GLU A 51 0.56 3.19 -7.86
C GLU A 51 -0.31 3.75 -6.73
N HIS A 52 0.23 3.73 -5.51
CA HIS A 52 -0.39 4.37 -4.35
C HIS A 52 0.11 5.80 -4.17
N SER A 53 -0.81 6.74 -3.99
CA SER A 53 -0.50 8.11 -3.57
C SER A 53 -0.56 8.23 -2.06
N VAL A 54 0.56 8.60 -1.43
CA VAL A 54 0.66 8.73 0.03
C VAL A 54 0.93 10.18 0.40
N LYS A 55 0.01 10.80 1.14
CA LYS A 55 0.11 12.19 1.60
C LYS A 55 0.53 12.25 3.07
N ILE A 56 1.57 13.03 3.35
CA ILE A 56 2.02 13.29 4.72
C ILE A 56 1.21 14.47 5.29
N GLN A 57 0.26 14.15 6.17
CA GLN A 57 -0.59 15.17 6.80
C GLN A 57 0.09 15.91 7.95
N GLY A 58 1.06 15.28 8.62
CA GLY A 58 1.82 15.90 9.70
C GLY A 58 2.87 14.96 10.26
N ILE A 59 3.84 15.54 10.98
CA ILE A 59 4.87 14.81 11.71
C ILE A 59 4.83 15.32 13.15
N ALA A 60 4.64 14.42 14.10
CA ALA A 60 4.51 14.74 15.52
C ALA A 60 5.28 13.73 16.38
N PRO A 61 5.65 14.09 17.62
CA PRO A 61 6.17 13.13 18.59
C PRO A 61 5.19 11.97 18.79
N ALA A 62 5.72 10.75 18.87
CA ALA A 62 4.92 9.57 19.18
C ALA A 62 4.37 9.64 20.60
N ASP A 63 3.11 9.24 20.80
CA ASP A 63 2.52 9.12 22.13
C ASP A 63 3.05 7.84 22.81
N PRO A 64 3.68 7.94 23.99
CA PRO A 64 4.29 6.79 24.66
C PRO A 64 3.26 5.73 25.12
N ASN A 65 1.97 6.08 25.21
CA ASN A 65 0.91 5.17 25.62
C ASN A 65 0.21 4.47 24.45
N ILE A 66 0.60 4.80 23.21
CA ILE A 66 -0.01 4.26 22.01
C ILE A 66 0.94 3.30 21.30
N GLY A 67 0.43 2.12 20.93
CA GLY A 67 1.08 1.21 20.00
C GLY A 67 0.86 1.63 18.55
N TYR A 68 1.89 1.55 17.72
CA TYR A 68 1.85 1.88 16.30
C TYR A 68 2.23 0.67 15.43
N PRO A 69 1.69 0.52 14.21
CA PRO A 69 0.81 1.45 13.48
C PRO A 69 -0.64 1.44 13.99
N ARG A 70 -1.43 2.45 13.59
CA ARG A 70 -2.86 2.51 13.85
C ARG A 70 -3.64 2.90 12.61
N LEU A 71 -4.86 2.35 12.51
CA LEU A 71 -5.85 2.78 11.54
C LEU A 71 -6.66 3.92 12.17
N LEU A 72 -6.83 5.01 11.44
CA LEU A 72 -7.70 6.13 11.85
C LEU A 72 -9.01 6.07 11.09
N ASP A 73 -8.93 5.77 9.80
CA ASP A 73 -10.07 5.65 8.89
C ASP A 73 -9.66 4.79 7.70
N ALA A 74 -10.63 4.10 7.08
CA ALA A 74 -10.46 3.36 5.85
C ALA A 74 -11.80 3.31 5.10
N THR A 75 -11.74 3.56 3.80
CA THR A 75 -12.90 3.56 2.91
C THR A 75 -12.59 2.73 1.69
N VAL A 76 -13.55 1.86 1.33
CA VAL A 76 -13.48 0.97 0.16
C VAL A 76 -12.34 -0.06 0.26
N MET A 77 -12.56 -1.24 -0.30
CA MET A 77 -11.55 -2.28 -0.41
C MET A 77 -10.57 -1.99 -1.55
N GLN A 78 -9.33 -2.45 -1.40
CA GLN A 78 -8.37 -2.44 -2.50
C GLN A 78 -8.80 -3.43 -3.59
N PRO A 79 -8.47 -3.16 -4.87
CA PRO A 79 -8.62 -4.14 -5.93
C PRO A 79 -7.95 -5.47 -5.57
N PRO A 80 -8.46 -6.62 -6.04
CA PRO A 80 -7.80 -7.90 -5.86
C PRO A 80 -6.37 -7.88 -6.39
N GLU A 81 -5.46 -8.58 -5.70
CA GLU A 81 -4.12 -8.84 -6.23
C GLU A 81 -4.21 -9.59 -7.57
N ASP A 82 -3.24 -9.39 -8.44
CA ASP A 82 -3.15 -10.02 -9.77
C ASP A 82 -4.34 -9.74 -10.71
N SER A 83 -5.05 -8.62 -10.51
CA SER A 83 -6.15 -8.22 -11.39
C SER A 83 -5.68 -7.50 -12.67
N GLY A 84 -4.37 -7.44 -12.94
CA GLY A 84 -3.79 -6.88 -14.16
C GLY A 84 -3.60 -5.36 -14.06
N GLY A 85 -3.33 -4.87 -12.86
CA GLY A 85 -3.14 -3.45 -12.60
C GLY A 85 -4.41 -2.60 -12.73
N PRO A 86 -4.27 -1.27 -12.64
CA PRO A 86 -5.40 -0.34 -12.69
C PRO A 86 -6.25 -0.49 -13.96
N TRP A 87 -5.60 -0.74 -15.10
CA TRP A 87 -6.28 -0.89 -16.39
C TRP A 87 -7.00 -2.23 -16.50
N GLY A 88 -6.31 -3.34 -16.21
CA GLY A 88 -6.90 -4.67 -16.28
C GLY A 88 -8.05 -4.86 -15.29
N TYR A 89 -8.01 -4.20 -14.13
CA TYR A 89 -9.12 -4.18 -13.19
C TYR A 89 -10.31 -3.36 -13.72
N ALA A 90 -10.07 -2.18 -14.30
CA ALA A 90 -11.12 -1.35 -14.87
C ALA A 90 -11.85 -2.06 -16.02
N GLU A 91 -11.12 -2.72 -16.92
CA GLU A 91 -11.71 -3.52 -18.02
C GLU A 91 -12.58 -4.66 -17.49
N LYS A 92 -12.15 -5.34 -16.42
CA LYS A 92 -12.96 -6.38 -15.77
C LYS A 92 -14.23 -5.81 -15.14
N LEU A 93 -14.18 -4.63 -14.53
CA LEU A 93 -15.38 -3.97 -13.99
C LEU A 93 -16.38 -3.60 -15.10
N GLU A 94 -15.89 -3.11 -16.24
CA GLU A 94 -16.73 -2.83 -17.40
C GLU A 94 -17.38 -4.11 -17.95
N ALA A 95 -16.59 -5.18 -18.10
CA ALA A 95 -17.08 -6.48 -18.55
C ALA A 95 -18.09 -7.11 -17.57
N LEU A 96 -17.87 -6.98 -16.26
CA LEU A 96 -18.76 -7.52 -15.23
C LEU A 96 -20.12 -6.79 -15.19
N ALA A 97 -20.15 -5.51 -15.58
CA ALA A 97 -21.36 -4.69 -15.60
C ALA A 97 -22.29 -4.98 -16.78
N ASP A 98 -21.80 -5.63 -17.85
CA ASP A 98 -22.57 -5.96 -19.06
C ASP A 98 -22.53 -7.48 -19.36
N PRO A 99 -23.63 -8.22 -19.08
CA PRO A 99 -23.72 -9.65 -19.41
C PRO A 99 -23.58 -10.00 -20.89
N ALA A 100 -23.69 -9.04 -21.81
CA ALA A 100 -23.46 -9.24 -23.23
C ALA A 100 -22.01 -8.94 -23.66
N HIS A 101 -21.16 -8.47 -22.74
CA HIS A 101 -19.76 -8.16 -23.02
C HIS A 101 -18.98 -9.42 -23.36
N GLU A 102 -18.09 -9.34 -24.35
CA GLU A 102 -17.34 -10.51 -24.83
C GLU A 102 -16.43 -11.13 -23.76
N TYR A 103 -16.02 -10.34 -22.77
CA TYR A 103 -15.18 -10.76 -21.63
C TYR A 103 -15.97 -10.96 -20.31
N HIS A 104 -17.30 -11.03 -20.35
CA HIS A 104 -18.12 -11.12 -19.13
C HIS A 104 -17.78 -12.36 -18.26
N GLU A 105 -17.69 -13.54 -18.89
CA GLU A 105 -17.37 -14.80 -18.20
C GLU A 105 -15.96 -14.77 -17.58
N GLU A 106 -14.98 -14.18 -18.28
CA GLU A 106 -13.62 -14.03 -17.74
C GLU A 106 -13.58 -13.08 -16.53
N ALA A 107 -14.35 -12.00 -16.58
CA ALA A 107 -14.47 -11.08 -15.46
C ALA A 107 -15.16 -11.73 -14.24
N LEU A 108 -16.18 -12.57 -14.46
CA LEU A 108 -16.82 -13.37 -13.41
C LEU A 108 -15.84 -14.37 -12.79
N ASP A 109 -15.06 -15.09 -13.60
CA ASP A 109 -14.04 -16.02 -13.09
C ASP A 109 -12.95 -15.30 -12.29
N ALA A 110 -12.58 -14.09 -12.70
CA ALA A 110 -11.50 -13.31 -12.08
C ALA A 110 -11.94 -12.59 -10.80
N LEU A 111 -13.15 -12.00 -10.77
CA LEU A 111 -13.61 -11.14 -9.67
C LEU A 111 -14.68 -11.79 -8.80
N GLY A 112 -15.44 -12.74 -9.34
CA GLY A 112 -16.64 -13.27 -8.70
C GLY A 112 -17.91 -12.49 -9.06
N ASP A 113 -19.05 -13.15 -8.97
CA ASP A 113 -20.38 -12.58 -9.22
C ASP A 113 -20.84 -11.63 -8.09
N ASP A 114 -20.30 -11.80 -6.89
CA ASP A 114 -20.55 -10.97 -5.71
C ASP A 114 -19.56 -9.81 -5.54
N HIS A 115 -18.71 -9.57 -6.54
CA HIS A 115 -17.71 -8.50 -6.48
C HIS A 115 -18.35 -7.11 -6.41
N ASP A 116 -18.14 -6.43 -5.29
CA ASP A 116 -18.53 -5.03 -5.11
C ASP A 116 -17.27 -4.14 -5.07
N PRO A 117 -17.01 -3.31 -6.11
CA PRO A 117 -15.87 -2.40 -6.12
C PRO A 117 -15.94 -1.30 -5.05
N ASN A 118 -17.09 -1.14 -4.38
CA ASN A 118 -17.31 -0.18 -3.29
C ASN A 118 -17.44 -0.87 -1.92
N ALA A 119 -17.13 -2.17 -1.84
CA ALA A 119 -17.20 -2.95 -0.61
C ALA A 119 -16.41 -2.25 0.51
N GLN A 120 -17.01 -2.18 1.69
CA GLN A 120 -16.35 -1.54 2.83
C GLN A 120 -15.30 -2.46 3.46
N PRO A 121 -14.18 -1.91 3.93
CA PRO A 121 -13.13 -2.71 4.55
C PRO A 121 -13.58 -3.31 5.87
N ASN A 122 -13.10 -4.52 6.17
CA ASN A 122 -13.27 -5.13 7.48
C ASN A 122 -12.35 -4.44 8.50
N ILE A 123 -12.87 -3.39 9.13
CA ILE A 123 -12.15 -2.54 10.08
C ILE A 123 -11.62 -3.34 11.27
N ASP A 124 -12.41 -4.28 11.80
CA ASP A 124 -12.01 -5.10 12.94
C ASP A 124 -10.80 -6.00 12.61
N MET A 125 -10.78 -6.58 11.41
CA MET A 125 -9.66 -7.39 10.93
C MET A 125 -8.39 -6.55 10.75
N ILE A 126 -8.52 -5.32 10.24
CA ILE A 126 -7.38 -4.40 10.09
C ILE A 126 -6.86 -4.00 11.47
N HIS A 127 -7.76 -3.68 12.42
CA HIS A 127 -7.38 -3.38 13.80
C HIS A 127 -6.66 -4.54 14.47
N ALA A 128 -7.15 -5.78 14.31
CA ALA A 128 -6.50 -6.96 14.85
C ALA A 128 -5.08 -7.14 14.28
N SER A 129 -4.94 -6.98 12.96
CA SER A 129 -3.64 -7.02 12.28
C SER A 129 -2.68 -5.95 12.78
N PHE A 130 -3.16 -4.71 12.95
CA PHE A 130 -2.35 -3.61 13.43
C PHE A 130 -1.97 -3.76 14.90
N ALA A 131 -2.85 -4.30 15.74
CA ALA A 131 -2.54 -4.63 17.12
C ALA A 131 -1.43 -5.68 17.22
N ALA A 132 -1.45 -6.70 16.35
CA ALA A 132 -0.39 -7.70 16.26
C ALA A 132 0.95 -7.07 15.82
N LEU A 133 0.93 -6.16 14.83
CA LEU A 133 2.12 -5.41 14.41
C LEU A 133 2.66 -4.52 15.52
N ALA A 134 1.80 -3.77 16.21
CA ALA A 134 2.18 -2.92 17.33
C ALA A 134 2.85 -3.72 18.45
N LYS A 135 2.37 -4.92 18.76
CA LYS A 135 3.02 -5.82 19.72
C LYS A 135 4.38 -6.31 19.21
N LYS A 136 4.47 -6.67 17.92
CA LYS A 136 5.71 -7.17 17.29
C LYS A 136 6.80 -6.10 17.22
N TRP A 137 6.42 -4.85 17.01
CA TRP A 137 7.33 -3.71 16.82
C TRP A 137 7.50 -2.83 18.05
N ALA A 138 6.87 -3.19 19.17
CA ALA A 138 7.07 -2.50 20.43
C ALA A 138 8.57 -2.39 20.76
N PRO A 139 9.06 -1.19 21.16
CA PRO A 139 10.46 -1.02 21.53
C PRO A 139 10.86 -2.03 22.60
N ARG A 140 11.91 -2.82 22.34
CA ARG A 140 12.44 -3.70 23.39
C ARG A 140 13.06 -2.83 24.46
N THR A 141 12.59 -2.96 25.70
CA THR A 141 13.24 -2.38 26.87
C THR A 141 14.68 -2.90 26.92
N ARG A 142 15.65 -2.01 26.68
CA ARG A 142 17.06 -2.31 26.89
C ARG A 142 17.25 -2.41 28.39
N LYS A 143 17.65 -3.57 28.92
CA LYS A 143 18.05 -3.67 30.33
C LYS A 143 19.21 -2.70 30.55
N ALA A 144 19.06 -1.79 31.50
CA ALA A 144 20.18 -1.00 31.99
C ALA A 144 21.17 -1.96 32.64
N ASN A 145 22.42 -1.97 32.16
CA ASN A 145 23.56 -2.56 32.85
C ASN A 145 24.14 -1.51 33.80
#